data_AF-A0A1Q4E7C9-F1
#
_entry.id   AF-A0A1Q4E7C9-F1
#
_cell.length_a   1.000
_cell.length_b   1.000
_cell.length_c   1.000
_cell.angle_alpha   90.00
_cell.angle_beta   90.00
_cell.angle_gamma   90.00
#
_symmetry.space_group_name_H-M   'P 1'
#
loop_
_entity.id
_entity.type
_entity.pdbx_description
1 polymer ?
#
loop_
_entity_poly.entity_id
_entity_poly.type
_entity_poly.pdbx_seq_one_letter_code
_entity_poly.pdbx_strand_id
1 'polypeptide(L)' 'MDADVQWHHLAVELARMAGVAERLLAVHADDGSGRCVVCSSGRQAGHYVWPCQLHLLATRAIEVRDGRAATRG' A
#
# COMPACT_ATOMS: atom_id res chain seq x y z
N MET A 1 -13.04 -17.70 -2.56
CA MET A 1 -12.92 -16.49 -1.69
C MET A 1 -12.63 -15.31 -2.58
N ASP A 2 -13.31 -14.20 -2.34
CA ASP A 2 -13.19 -12.96 -3.13
C ASP A 2 -11.83 -12.28 -2.89
N ALA A 3 -11.18 -11.81 -3.97
CA ALA A 3 -9.89 -11.14 -3.92
C ALA A 3 -9.98 -9.77 -3.22
N ASP A 4 -11.11 -9.07 -3.37
CA ASP A 4 -11.33 -7.75 -2.75
C ASP A 4 -11.41 -7.87 -1.23
N VAL A 5 -12.04 -8.95 -0.74
CA VAL A 5 -12.12 -9.26 0.70
C VAL A 5 -10.72 -9.56 1.24
N GLN A 6 -9.92 -10.37 0.56
CA GLN A 6 -8.54 -10.65 0.98
C GLN A 6 -7.67 -9.37 1.01
N TRP A 7 -7.83 -8.51 0.01
CA TRP A 7 -7.11 -7.24 -0.06
C TRP A 7 -7.44 -6.31 1.11
N HIS A 8 -8.72 -6.22 1.47
CA HIS A 8 -9.15 -5.45 2.63
C HIS A 8 -8.58 -6.00 3.94
N HIS A 9 -8.60 -7.32 4.14
CA HIS A 9 -8.02 -7.94 5.33
C HIS A 9 -6.52 -7.65 5.47
N LEU A 10 -5.78 -7.71 4.36
CA LEU A 10 -4.36 -7.40 4.36
C LEU A 10 -4.10 -5.93 4.75
N ALA A 11 -4.89 -4.99 4.24
CA ALA A 11 -4.79 -3.58 4.63
C ALA A 11 -5.08 -3.38 6.12
N VAL A 12 -6.04 -4.13 6.68
CA VAL A 12 -6.38 -4.11 8.11
C VAL A 12 -5.23 -4.59 8.99
N GLU A 13 -4.53 -5.65 8.59
CA GLU A 13 -3.36 -6.15 9.33
C GLU A 13 -2.18 -5.19 9.20
N LEU A 14 -1.94 -4.66 7.99
CA LEU A 14 -0.89 -3.67 7.76
C LEU A 14 -1.11 -2.39 8.60
N ALA A 15 -2.36 -1.95 8.77
CA ALA A 15 -2.72 -0.79 9.59
C ALA A 15 -2.34 -0.93 11.08
N ARG A 16 -2.14 -2.18 11.55
CA ARG A 16 -1.72 -2.48 12.93
C ARG A 16 -0.20 -2.50 13.10
N MET A 17 0.55 -2.57 12.00
CA MET A 17 2.01 -2.61 12.01
C MET A 17 2.57 -1.18 11.97
N ALA A 18 2.97 -0.66 13.13
CA ALA A 18 3.47 0.70 13.27
C ALA A 18 4.63 1.00 12.29
N GLY A 19 4.50 2.06 11.50
CA GLY A 19 5.53 2.56 10.59
C GLY A 19 5.69 1.80 9.27
N VAL A 20 5.04 0.65 9.09
CA VAL A 20 5.20 -0.17 7.88
C VAL A 20 4.48 0.45 6.69
N ALA A 21 3.26 0.95 6.88
CA ALA A 21 2.50 1.62 5.83
C ALA A 21 3.23 2.89 5.35
N GLU A 22 3.75 3.70 6.28
CA GLU A 22 4.55 4.88 5.96
C GLU A 22 5.82 4.51 5.20
N ARG A 23 6.52 3.46 5.64
CA ARG A 23 7.72 2.98 4.96
C ARG A 23 7.41 2.54 3.53
N LEU A 24 6.31 1.82 3.32
CA LEU A 24 5.88 1.39 1.99
C LEU A 24 5.56 2.59 1.10
N LEU A 25 4.84 3.60 1.59
CA LEU A 25 4.56 4.82 0.85
C LEU A 25 5.84 5.60 0.51
N ALA A 26 6.81 5.64 1.42
CA ALA A 26 8.07 6.35 1.21
C ALA A 26 8.96 5.69 0.14
N VAL A 27 8.96 4.35 0.06
CA VAL A 27 9.82 3.63 -0.90
C VAL A 27 9.09 3.35 -2.21
N HIS A 28 7.78 3.14 -2.20
CA HIS A 28 6.97 2.99 -3.41
C HIS A 28 6.41 4.35 -3.82
N ALA A 29 7.22 5.07 -4.60
CA ALA A 29 6.90 6.35 -5.23
C ALA A 29 6.89 6.24 -6.76
N ASP A 30 6.29 7.23 -7.43
CA ASP A 30 6.39 7.43 -8.88
C ASP A 30 7.84 7.78 -9.25
N ASP A 31 8.36 7.16 -10.31
CA ASP A 31 9.67 7.45 -10.88
C ASP A 31 9.65 8.64 -11.87
N GLY A 32 8.47 9.22 -12.11
CA GLY A 32 8.25 10.32 -13.03
C GLY A 32 7.89 9.87 -14.45
N SER A 33 7.85 8.57 -14.70
CA SER A 33 7.42 7.96 -15.97
C SER A 33 6.11 7.18 -15.87
N GLY A 34 5.40 7.32 -14.75
CA GLY A 34 4.19 6.56 -14.46
C GLY A 34 4.49 5.12 -14.00
N ARG A 35 5.67 4.90 -13.42
CA ARG A 35 6.11 3.60 -12.89
C ARG A 35 6.61 3.76 -11.46
N CYS A 36 6.59 2.67 -10.70
CA CYS A 36 7.11 2.72 -9.33
C CYS A 36 8.63 2.49 -9.29
N VAL A 37 9.37 3.37 -8.58
CA VAL A 37 10.84 3.34 -8.42
C VAL A 37 11.36 1.99 -7.89
N VAL A 38 10.69 1.41 -6.90
CA VAL A 38 11.13 0.16 -6.28
C VAL A 38 10.66 -1.05 -7.07
N CYS A 39 9.46 -1.01 -7.63
CA CYS A 39 8.96 -2.12 -8.42
C CYS A 39 9.77 -2.27 -9.72
N SER A 40 10.21 -1.17 -10.34
CA SER A 40 11.08 -1.19 -11.52
C SER A 40 12.44 -1.85 -11.26
N SER A 41 12.89 -1.89 -10.00
CA SER A 41 14.17 -2.48 -9.58
C SER A 41 14.11 -4.00 -9.30
N GLY A 42 12.93 -4.63 -9.36
CA GLY A 42 12.72 -6.06 -9.06
C GLY A 42 12.60 -6.98 -10.30
N ARG A 43 12.92 -8.27 -10.14
CA ARG A 43 12.94 -9.30 -11.21
C ARG A 43 11.56 -9.65 -11.82
N GLN A 44 10.45 -9.15 -11.28
CA GLN A 44 9.07 -9.52 -11.63
C GLN A 44 8.45 -8.54 -12.66
N ALA A 45 9.06 -8.43 -13.85
CA ALA A 45 8.93 -7.37 -14.85
C ALA A 45 7.52 -7.02 -15.45
N GLY A 46 6.40 -7.45 -14.87
CA GLY A 46 5.08 -7.41 -15.53
C GLY A 46 4.12 -6.27 -15.18
N HIS A 47 4.13 -5.73 -13.95
CA HIS A 47 3.04 -4.87 -13.45
C HIS A 47 3.52 -3.61 -12.74
N TYR A 48 4.34 -2.81 -13.41
CA TYR A 48 4.97 -1.62 -12.83
C TYR A 48 4.35 -0.32 -13.30
N VAL A 49 3.02 -0.28 -13.29
CA VAL A 49 2.28 0.98 -13.39
C VAL A 49 2.25 1.64 -12.01
N TRP A 50 2.40 2.96 -12.00
CA TRP A 50 2.10 3.79 -10.85
C TRP A 50 0.61 4.16 -10.85
N PRO A 51 -0.10 4.11 -9.71
CA PRO A 51 0.33 3.59 -8.42
C PRO A 51 0.43 2.05 -8.42
N CYS A 52 1.49 1.52 -7.80
CA CYS A 52 1.63 0.07 -7.69
C CYS A 52 0.75 -0.50 -6.57
N GLN A 53 0.51 -1.81 -6.60
CA GLN A 53 -0.33 -2.50 -5.61
C GLN A 53 0.15 -2.31 -4.17
N LEU A 54 1.46 -2.23 -3.92
CA LEU A 54 2.00 -1.98 -2.58
C LEU A 54 1.73 -0.54 -2.10
N HIS A 55 1.79 0.43 -3.00
CA HIS A 55 1.39 1.80 -2.69
C HIS A 55 -0.10 1.86 -2.33
N LEU A 56 -0.96 1.27 -3.16
CA LEU A 56 -2.41 1.23 -2.93
C LEU A 56 -2.77 0.53 -1.60
N LEU A 57 -2.11 -0.58 -1.29
CA LEU A 57 -2.29 -1.30 -0.02
C LEU A 57 -1.91 -0.43 1.18
N ALA A 58 -0.77 0.25 1.10
CA ALA A 58 -0.28 1.11 2.17
C ALA A 58 -1.22 2.32 2.37
N THR A 59 -1.68 2.96 1.29
CA THR A 59 -2.69 4.02 1.36
C THR A 59 -3.95 3.54 2.06
N ARG A 60 -4.46 2.35 1.69
CA ARG A 60 -5.65 1.78 2.33
C ARG A 60 -5.45 1.49 3.82
N ALA A 61 -4.25 1.05 4.21
CA ALA A 61 -3.92 0.81 5.62
C ALA A 61 -3.92 2.10 6.45
N ILE A 62 -3.41 3.22 5.89
CA ILE A 62 -3.47 4.54 6.53
C ILE A 62 -4.93 4.96 6.71
N GLU A 63 -5.76 4.86 5.67
CA GLU A 63 -7.19 5.19 5.75
C GLU A 63 -7.91 4.38 6.84
N VAL A 64 -7.64 3.07 6.92
CA VAL A 64 -8.20 2.19 7.97
C VAL A 64 -7.75 2.62 9.35
N ARG A 65 -6.48 2.97 9.53
CA ARG A 65 -5.94 3.40 10.81
C ARG A 65 -6.56 4.72 11.25
N ASP A 66 -6.65 5.69 10.34
CA ASP A 66 -7.14 7.02 10.64
C ASP A 66 -8.66 7.00 10.91
N GLY A 67 -9.42 6.18 10.18
CA GLY A 67 -10.83 5.93 10.48
C GLY A 67 -11.05 5.23 11.83
N ARG A 68 -10.14 4.34 12.24
CA ARG A 68 -10.15 3.72 13.59
C ARG A 68 -9.74 4.70 14.68
N ALA A 69 -8.84 5.65 14.39
CA ALA A 69 -8.47 6.71 15.32
C ALA A 69 -9.64 7.68 15.53
N ALA A 70 -10.32 8.07 14.45
CA ALA A 70 -11.48 8.96 14.47
C ALA A 70 -12.70 8.41 15.23
N THR A 71 -12.85 7.08 15.30
CA THR A 71 -13.95 6.42 16.03
C THR A 71 -13.67 6.18 17.52
N ARG A 72 -12.47 6.51 18.01
CA ARG A 72 -12.04 6.34 19.41
C ARG A 72 -11.84 7.66 20.18
N GLY A 73 -12.16 8.80 19.55
CA GLY A 73 -12.07 10.14 20.13
C GLY A 73 -13.40 10.65 20.66
#